data_AF-A0A7C4N702-F1
#
_entry.id   AF-A0A7C4N702-F1
#
_cell.length_a   1.000
_cell.length_b   1.000
_cell.length_c   1.000
_cell.angle_alpha   90.00
_cell.angle_beta   90.00
_cell.angle_gamma   90.00
#
_symmetry.space_group_name_H-M   'P 1'
#
loop_
_entity.id
_entity.type
_entity.pdbx_description
1 polymer ?
#
loop_
_entity_poly.entity_id
_entity_poly.type
_entity_poly.pdbx_seq_one_letter_code
_entity_poly.pdbx_strand_id
1 'polypeptide(L)' 'MAAKIEELVAGKGEKDSVTVNGLSVPVAALKNLKDQGYEHLRVYGDNKTLSLWGKTVSACFTLEQMLERAKTK' A
#
# COMPACT_ATOMS: atom_id res chain seq x y z
N MET A 1 -7.27 12.00 1.20
CA MET A 1 -8.25 10.91 1.30
C MET A 1 -7.52 9.61 1.64
N ALA A 2 -8.11 8.76 2.49
CA ALA A 2 -7.62 7.40 2.71
C ALA A 2 -8.31 6.49 1.70
N ALA A 3 -7.56 5.62 1.02
CA ALA A 3 -8.07 4.64 0.07
C ALA A 3 -8.10 3.26 0.75
N LYS A 4 -9.07 2.42 0.39
CA LYS A 4 -9.06 1.02 0.83
C LYS A 4 -8.07 0.24 -0.03
N ILE A 5 -7.27 -0.59 0.61
CA ILE A 5 -6.33 -1.48 -0.07
C ILE A 5 -7.09 -2.37 -1.05
N GLU A 6 -8.25 -2.88 -0.62
CA GLU A 6 -9.10 -3.74 -1.45
C GLU A 6 -9.55 -3.05 -2.74
N GLU A 7 -9.93 -1.78 -2.69
CA GLU A 7 -10.34 -1.01 -3.88
C GLU A 7 -9.15 -0.71 -4.81
N LEU A 8 -7.96 -0.51 -4.24
CA LEU A 8 -6.74 -0.27 -5.03
C LEU A 8 -6.27 -1.52 -5.77
N VAL A 9 -6.42 -2.70 -5.16
CA VAL A 9 -6.07 -3.97 -5.80
C VAL A 9 -7.24 -4.57 -6.60
N ALA A 10 -8.47 -4.10 -6.39
CA ALA A 10 -9.65 -4.54 -7.13
C ALA A 10 -9.50 -4.21 -8.62
N GLY A 11 -9.45 -5.26 -9.45
CA GLY A 11 -9.30 -5.14 -10.90
C GLY A 11 -7.87 -4.99 -11.40
N LYS A 12 -6.86 -5.01 -10.52
CA LYS A 12 -5.44 -4.96 -10.92
C LYS A 12 -4.71 -6.26 -10.59
N GLY A 13 -3.85 -6.69 -11.51
CA GLY A 13 -3.04 -7.89 -11.34
C GLY A 13 -1.91 -7.69 -10.34
N GLU A 14 -1.44 -8.77 -9.72
CA GLU A 14 -0.38 -8.74 -8.68
C GLU A 14 0.96 -8.16 -9.18
N LYS A 15 1.19 -8.22 -10.48
CA LYS A 15 2.37 -7.66 -11.16
C LYS A 15 2.20 -6.18 -11.53
N ASP A 16 1.01 -5.63 -11.33
CA ASP A 16 0.68 -4.25 -11.69
C ASP A 16 1.09 -3.29 -10.56
N SER A 17 1.16 -2.01 -10.87
CA SER A 17 1.41 -0.95 -9.89
C SER A 17 0.25 0.04 -9.89
N VAL A 18 -0.19 0.44 -8.71
CA VAL A 18 -1.17 1.52 -8.52
C VAL A 18 -0.46 2.81 -8.19
N THR A 19 -0.76 3.85 -8.95
CA THR A 19 -0.34 5.20 -8.58
C THR A 19 -1.32 5.76 -7.55
N VAL A 20 -0.88 5.92 -6.32
CA VAL A 20 -1.66 6.51 -5.23
C VAL A 20 -1.01 7.84 -4.86
N ASN A 21 -1.72 8.95 -5.07
CA ASN A 21 -1.26 10.29 -4.72
C ASN A 21 0.12 10.65 -5.34
N GLY A 22 0.34 10.23 -6.60
CA GLY A 22 1.60 10.45 -7.33
C GLY A 22 2.71 9.42 -7.06
N LEU A 23 2.48 8.46 -6.17
CA LEU A 23 3.45 7.44 -5.80
C LEU A 23 3.05 6.08 -6.39
N SER A 24 3.98 5.43 -7.08
CA SER A 24 3.74 4.10 -7.67
C SER A 24 3.94 3.01 -6.62
N VAL A 25 2.85 2.38 -6.20
CA VAL A 25 2.84 1.30 -5.20
C VAL A 25 2.49 -0.02 -5.90
N PRO A 26 3.33 -1.04 -5.81
CA PRO A 26 3.06 -2.33 -6.44
C PRO A 26 1.93 -3.07 -5.73
N VAL A 27 1.05 -3.68 -6.52
CA VAL A 27 -0.14 -4.41 -6.04
C VAL A 27 0.26 -5.60 -5.17
N ALA A 28 1.39 -6.26 -5.45
CA ALA A 28 1.92 -7.33 -4.60
C ALA A 28 2.15 -6.89 -3.14
N ALA A 29 2.71 -5.69 -2.92
CA ALA A 29 2.93 -5.16 -1.57
C ALA A 29 1.60 -4.88 -0.87
N LEU A 30 0.64 -4.28 -1.59
CA LEU A 30 -0.71 -4.03 -1.08
C LEU A 30 -1.44 -5.32 -0.72
N LYS A 31 -1.30 -6.37 -1.54
CA LYS A 31 -1.90 -7.68 -1.28
C LYS A 31 -1.27 -8.37 -0.07
N ASN A 32 0.05 -8.30 0.09
CA ASN A 32 0.74 -8.76 1.29
C ASN A 32 0.32 -8.00 2.56
N LEU A 33 0.04 -6.70 2.44
CA LEU A 33 -0.47 -5.90 3.56
C LEU A 33 -1.92 -6.28 3.86
N LYS A 34 -2.75 -6.53 2.85
CA LYS A 34 -4.10 -7.05 3.04
C LYS A 34 -4.07 -8.39 3.80
N ASP A 35 -3.17 -9.30 3.43
CA ASP A 35 -2.99 -10.59 4.09
C ASP A 35 -2.56 -10.46 5.56
N GLN A 36 -1.71 -9.47 5.85
CA GLN A 36 -1.34 -9.08 7.22
C GLN A 36 -2.48 -8.40 8.01
N GLY A 37 -3.64 -8.16 7.40
CA GLY A 37 -4.81 -7.56 8.06
C GLY A 37 -4.92 -6.04 7.93
N TYR A 38 -4.12 -5.40 7.07
CA TYR A 38 -4.29 -3.98 6.76
C TYR A 38 -5.46 -3.80 5.77
N GLU A 39 -6.34 -2.84 6.02
CA GLU A 39 -7.54 -2.60 5.20
C GLU A 39 -7.51 -1.25 4.50
N HIS A 40 -6.92 -0.26 5.16
CA HIS A 40 -6.85 1.13 4.74
C HIS A 40 -5.41 1.55 4.50
N LEU A 41 -5.23 2.39 3.48
CA LEU A 41 -3.97 3.00 3.08
C LEU A 41 -4.19 4.49 2.84
N ARG A 42 -3.33 5.32 3.41
CA ARG A 42 -3.26 6.75 3.13
C ARG A 42 -1.85 7.12 2.76
N VAL A 43 -1.73 7.75 1.60
CA VAL A 43 -0.45 8.22 1.07
C VAL A 43 -0.35 9.72 1.26
N TYR A 44 0.76 10.14 1.84
CA TYR A 44 1.14 11.54 2.00
C TYR A 44 2.19 11.85 0.93
N GLY A 45 1.76 12.42 -0.20
CA GLY A 45 2.66 12.79 -1.29
C GLY A 45 3.74 13.80 -0.88
N ASP A 46 3.40 14.71 0.04
CA ASP A 46 4.29 15.75 0.58
C ASP A 46 5.52 15.17 1.30
N ASN A 47 5.29 14.15 2.13
CA ASN A 47 6.31 13.53 2.98
C ASN A 47 6.79 12.17 2.45
N LYS A 48 6.25 11.70 1.32
CA LYS A 48 6.47 10.36 0.74
C LYS A 48 6.26 9.22 1.76
N THR A 49 5.30 9.39 2.66
CA THR A 49 4.94 8.39 3.68
C THR A 49 3.59 7.75 3.39
N LEU A 50 3.42 6.52 3.83
CA LEU A 50 2.24 5.68 3.66
C LEU A 50 1.81 5.21 5.04
N SER A 51 0.67 5.69 5.49
CA SER A 51 0.05 5.22 6.72
C SER A 51 -0.99 4.16 6.37
N LEU A 52 -0.87 3.00 6.98
CA LEU A 52 -1.81 1.90 6.83
C LEU A 52 -2.40 1.52 8.17
N TRP A 53 -3.64 1.08 8.12
CA TRP A 53 -4.31 0.55 9.28
C TRP A 53 -5.39 -0.45 8.85
N GLY A 54 -5.66 -1.40 9.71
CA GLY A 54 -6.79 -2.30 9.62
C GLY A 54 -7.46 -2.40 10.97
N LYS A 55 -8.25 -3.46 11.16
CA LYS A 55 -9.02 -3.66 12.38
C LYS A 55 -8.17 -3.81 13.66
N THR A 56 -6.99 -4.42 13.56
CA THR A 56 -6.12 -4.74 14.71
C THR A 56 -4.65 -4.36 14.50
N VAL A 57 -4.30 -3.79 13.34
CA VAL A 57 -2.92 -3.47 12.96
C VAL A 57 -2.84 -2.07 12.38
N SER A 58 -1.77 -1.34 12.68
CA SER A 58 -1.49 -0.04 12.09
C SER A 58 0.00 0.14 11.93
N ALA A 59 0.43 0.68 10.80
CA ALA A 59 1.83 0.91 10.50
C ALA A 59 1.99 2.17 9.64
N CYS A 60 3.13 2.82 9.80
CA CYS A 60 3.56 3.89 8.90
C CYS A 60 4.85 3.42 8.23
N PHE A 61 4.85 3.43 6.89
CA PHE A 61 6.02 3.10 6.10
C PHE A 61 6.39 4.29 5.24
N THR A 62 7.67 4.46 4.96
CA THR A 62 8.12 5.34 3.89
C THR A 62 7.95 4.65 2.53
N LEU A 63 8.00 5.43 1.45
CA LEU A 63 7.99 4.89 0.09
C LEU A 63 9.10 3.85 -0.13
N GLU A 64 10.30 4.11 0.41
CA GLU A 64 11.46 3.22 0.28
C GLU A 64 11.18 1.87 0.92
N GLN A 65 10.65 1.85 2.16
CA GLN A 65 10.26 0.61 2.84
C GLN A 65 9.15 -0.14 2.11
N MET A 66 8.23 0.59 1.48
CA MET A 66 7.18 0.00 0.63
C MET A 66 7.75 -0.66 -0.63
N LEU A 67 8.71 -0.01 -1.29
CA LEU A 67 9.39 -0.54 -2.47
C LEU A 67 10.28 -1.74 -2.12
N GLU A 68 10.95 -1.74 -0.98
CA GLU A 68 11.72 -2.89 -0.50
C GLU A 68 10.83 -4.09 -0.22
N ARG A 69 9.71 -3.89 0.49
CA ARG A 69 8.74 -4.95 0.78
C ARG A 69 8.07 -5.54 -0.46
N ALA A 70 8.00 -4.76 -1.54
CA ALA A 70 7.52 -5.24 -2.82
C ALA A 70 8.53 -6.10 -3.60
N LYS A 71 9.82 -5.90 -3.34
CA LYS A 71 10.92 -6.58 -4.04
C LYS A 71 11.28 -7.92 -3.40
N THR A 72 10.87 -8.18 -2.16
CA THR A 72 11.10 -9.49 -1.54
C THR A 72 10.27 -10.54 -2.26
N LYS A 73 10.96 -11.40 -3.01
CA LYS A 73 10.45 -12.56 -3.73
C LYS A 73 11.31 -13.75 -3.34
#